data_AF-A0A9E2H5R4-F1
#
_entry.id   AF-A0A9E2H5R4-F1
#
_cell.length_a   1.000
_cell.length_b   1.000
_cell.length_c   1.000
_cell.angle_alpha   90.00
_cell.angle_beta   90.00
_cell.angle_gamma   90.00
#
_symmetry.space_group_name_H-M   'P 1'
#
loop_
_entity.id
_entity.type
_entity.pdbx_description
1 polymer ?
#
loop_
_entity_poly.entity_id
_entity_poly.type
_entity_poly.pdbx_seq_one_letter_code
_entity_poly.pdbx_strand_id
1 'polypeptide(L)' 'MIRKYFKLDELGTNFKQEILAGITTFVTMAYIIIVNPKILESAGIPFGPSMVATILSAFFG' A
#
# COMPACT_ATOMS: atom_id res chain seq x y z
N MET A 1 1.23 -3.11 -27.03
CA MET A 1 1.41 -4.34 -26.22
C MET A 1 0.92 -4.15 -24.78
N ILE A 2 1.46 -3.20 -24.01
CA ILE A 2 1.06 -2.92 -22.60
C ILE A 2 -0.45 -2.64 -22.45
N ARG A 3 -1.05 -1.78 -23.27
CA ARG A 3 -2.50 -1.48 -23.22
C ARG A 3 -3.39 -2.72 -23.36
N LYS A 4 -3.00 -3.66 -24.23
CA LYS A 4 -3.73 -4.90 -24.50
C LYS A 4 -3.49 -5.95 -23.40
N TYR A 5 -2.30 -6.00 -22.81
CA TYR A 5 -1.96 -6.91 -21.71
C TYR A 5 -2.71 -6.54 -20.42
N PHE A 6 -2.73 -5.26 -20.07
CA PHE A 6 -3.43 -4.73 -18.90
C PHE A 6 -4.89 -4.34 -19.18
N LYS A 7 -5.37 -4.56 -20.41
CA LYS A 7 -6.75 -4.27 -20.83
C LYS A 7 -7.21 -2.84 -20.49
N LEU A 8 -6.30 -1.87 -20.59
CA LEU A 8 -6.54 -0.49 -20.15
C LEU A 8 -7.75 0.13 -20.86
N ASP A 9 -7.92 -0.19 -22.15
CA ASP A 9 -9.04 0.32 -22.95
C ASP A 9 -10.38 -0.37 -22.58
N GLU A 10 -10.37 -1.65 -22.16
CA GLU A 10 -11.57 -2.35 -21.64
C GLU A 10 -11.96 -1.87 -20.24
N LEU A 11 -10.96 -1.48 -19.44
CA LEU A 11 -11.12 -0.94 -18.09
C LEU A 11 -11.35 0.59 -18.09
N GLY A 12 -11.38 1.23 -19.25
CA GLY A 12 -11.60 2.68 -19.39
C GLY A 12 -10.52 3.55 -18.73
N THR A 13 -9.32 3.02 -18.53
CA THR A 13 -8.20 3.69 -17.86
C THR A 13 -7.04 3.97 -18.84
N ASN A 14 -6.05 4.73 -18.40
CA ASN A 14 -4.85 5.02 -19.19
C ASN A 14 -3.57 4.83 -18.39
N PHE A 15 -2.45 4.68 -19.11
CA PHE A 15 -1.15 4.37 -18.50
C PHE A 15 -0.68 5.42 -17.47
N LYS A 16 -0.97 6.71 -17.68
CA LYS A 16 -0.64 7.77 -16.71
C LYS A 16 -1.44 7.60 -15.42
N GLN A 17 -2.73 7.31 -15.55
CA GLN A 17 -3.64 7.11 -14.43
C GLN A 17 -3.24 5.88 -13.60
N GLU A 18 -2.93 4.76 -14.24
CA GLU A 18 -2.48 3.55 -13.55
C GLU A 18 -1.14 3.76 -12.80
N ILE A 19 -0.18 4.48 -13.41
CA ILE A 19 1.07 4.81 -12.73
C ILE A 19 0.82 5.70 -11.52
N LEU A 20 -0.01 6.74 -11.67
CA LEU A 20 -0.32 7.63 -10.56
C LEU A 20 -1.07 6.89 -9.43
N ALA A 21 -2.02 6.03 -9.79
CA ALA A 21 -2.72 5.17 -8.83
C ALA A 21 -1.75 4.23 -8.12
N GLY A 22 -0.86 3.58 -8.86
CA GLY A 22 0.17 2.70 -8.31
C GLY A 22 1.11 3.41 -7.34
N ILE A 23 1.60 4.60 -7.69
CA ILE A 23 2.42 5.43 -6.81
C ILE A 23 1.64 5.84 -5.55
N THR A 24 0.39 6.25 -5.71
CA THR A 24 -0.46 6.67 -4.57
C THR A 24 -0.68 5.51 -3.60
N THR A 25 -1.00 4.32 -4.10
CA THR A 25 -1.15 3.10 -3.29
C THR A 25 0.18 2.74 -2.62
N PHE A 26 1.29 2.79 -3.36
CA PHE A 26 2.61 2.48 -2.81
C PHE A 26 3.00 3.40 -1.65
N VAL A 27 2.84 4.71 -1.82
CA VAL A 27 3.13 5.70 -0.77
C VAL A 27 2.21 5.50 0.43
N THR A 28 0.93 5.20 0.21
CA THR A 28 -0.04 4.93 1.28
C THR A 28 0.38 3.71 2.11
N MET A 29 0.74 2.59 1.45
CA MET A 29 1.22 1.39 2.14
C MET A 29 2.54 1.64 2.88
N ALA A 30 3.49 2.35 2.26
CA ALA A 30 4.75 2.72 2.89
C ALA A 30 4.55 3.56 4.15
N TYR A 31 3.60 4.51 4.12
CA TYR A 31 3.20 5.28 5.29
C TYR A 31 2.64 4.38 6.39
N ILE A 32 1.70 3.49 6.08
CA ILE A 32 1.09 2.56 7.05
C ILE A 32 2.15 1.69 7.74
N ILE A 33 3.07 1.12 6.97
CA ILE A 33 4.12 0.22 7.47
C ILE A 33 5.07 0.93 8.46
N ILE A 34 5.30 2.24 8.32
CA ILE A 34 6.22 2.98 9.19
C ILE A 34 5.47 3.65 10.35
N VAL A 35 4.32 4.26 10.07
CA VAL A 35 3.63 5.13 11.03
C VAL A 35 2.84 4.34 12.06
N ASN A 36 2.14 3.26 11.67
CA ASN A 36 1.38 2.48 12.63
C ASN A 36 2.30 1.85 13.70
N PRO A 37 3.44 1.22 13.35
CA PRO A 37 4.36 0.70 14.37
C PRO A 37 4.94 1.79 15.26
N LYS A 38 5.21 2.98 14.72
CA LYS A 38 5.73 4.11 15.50
C LYS A 38 4.70 4.66 16.50
N ILE A 39 3.42 4.67 16.14
CA ILE A 39 2.33 5.03 17.06
C ILE A 39 2.21 3.98 18.17
N LEU A 40 2.27 2.69 17.82
CA LEU A 40 2.21 1.58 18.78
C LEU A 40 3.45 1.54 19.69
N GLU A 41 4.62 1.87 19.17
CA GLU A 41 5.87 2.06 19.92
C GLU A 41 5.73 3.18 20.94
N SER A 42 5.11 4.30 20.57
CA SER A 42 4.80 5.39 21.49
C SER A 42 3.82 4.98 22.60
N ALA A 43 3.01 3.94 22.36
CA ALA A 43 2.09 3.34 23.34
C ALA A 43 2.73 2.21 24.17
N GLY A 44 4.02 1.90 23.97
CA GLY A 44 4.77 0.90 24.72
C GLY A 44 4.85 -0.50 24.09
N ILE A 45 4.38 -0.67 22.84
CA ILE A 45 4.48 -1.94 22.11
C ILE A 45 5.77 -1.96 21.29
N PRO A 46 6.62 -2.99 21.37
CA PRO A 46 7.86 -3.03 20.59
C PRO A 46 7.64 -2.89 19.08
N PHE A 47 8.53 -2.16 18.39
CA PHE A 47 8.42 -1.79 16.97
C PHE A 47 8.33 -3.01 16.03
N GLY A 48 9.10 -4.06 16.29
CA GLY A 48 9.10 -5.28 15.45
C GLY A 48 7.74 -5.99 15.41
N PRO A 49 7.19 -6.44 16.57
CA PRO A 49 5.88 -7.05 16.65
C PRO A 49 4.73 -6.18 16.11
N SER A 50 4.77 -4.86 16.35
CA SER A 50 3.73 -3.94 15.87
C SER A 50 3.76 -3.75 14.35
N MET A 51 4.95 -3.79 13.73
CA MET A 51 5.10 -3.84 12.27
C MET A 51 4.49 -5.11 11.67
N VAL A 52 4.80 -6.27 12.24
CA VAL A 52 4.25 -7.55 11.77
C VAL A 52 2.72 -7.58 11.91
N ALA A 53 2.19 -7.12 13.05
CA ALA A 53 0.74 -7.03 13.28
C ALA A 53 0.06 -6.09 12.28
N THR A 54 0.69 -4.94 11.96
CA THR A 54 0.17 -3.99 10.96
C THR A 54 0.12 -4.60 9.58
N ILE A 55 1.19 -5.29 9.16
CA ILE A 55 1.25 -5.95 7.84
C ILE A 55 0.17 -7.03 7.73
N LEU A 56 0.01 -7.86 8.77
CA LEU A 56 -1.03 -8.89 8.82
C LEU A 56 -2.43 -8.26 8.76
N SER A 57 -2.69 -7.21 9.53
CA SER A 57 -3.98 -6.52 9.51
C SER A 57 -4.29 -5.87 8.16
N ALA A 58 -3.29 -5.32 7.46
CA ALA A 58 -3.49 -4.69 6.15
C ALA A 58 -3.67 -5.72 5.02
N PHE A 59 -3.21 -6.95 5.21
CA PHE A 59 -3.37 -8.05 4.25
C PHE A 59 -4.71 -8.78 4.40
N PHE A 60 -5.17 -8.98 5.64
CA PHE A 60 -6.42 -9.68 5.93
C PHE A 60 -7.63 -8.76 6.14
N GLY A 61 -7.39 -7.47 6.40
CA GLY A 61 -8.42 -6.44 6.58
C GLY A 61 -8.90 -5.83 5.28
#